data_AF-A0A1L8SU86-F1
#
_entry.id   AF-A0A1L8SU86-F1
#
_cell.length_a   1.000
_cell.length_b   1.000
_cell.length_c   1.000
_cell.angle_alpha   90.00
_cell.angle_beta   90.00
_cell.angle_gamma   90.00
#
_symmetry.space_group_name_H-M   'P 1'
#
loop_
_entity.id
_entity.type
_entity.pdbx_description
1 polymer ?
#
loop_
_entity_poly.entity_id
_entity_poly.type
_entity_poly.pdbx_seq_one_letter_code
_entity_poly.pdbx_strand_id
1 'polypeptide(L)' 'MVGNSIVISVSKDFLAENHLQVGDAILLDEDKLKEAITKKNTHDAQLDFLINQSLQEYNDTYKDLVDL' A
#
# COMPACT_ATOMS: atom_id res chain seq x y z
N MET A 1 6.83 -28.28 -13.96
CA MET A 1 6.66 -27.37 -12.81
C MET A 1 6.33 -26.01 -13.37
N VAL A 2 5.14 -25.48 -13.09
CA VAL A 2 4.78 -24.12 -13.49
C VAL A 2 5.49 -23.21 -12.49
N GLY A 3 6.61 -22.61 -12.89
CA GLY A 3 7.33 -21.67 -12.05
C GLY A 3 6.51 -20.39 -11.93
N ASN A 4 6.20 -19.98 -10.70
CA ASN A 4 5.57 -18.69 -10.47
C ASN A 4 6.65 -17.61 -10.58
N SER A 5 6.38 -16.55 -11.34
CA SER A 5 7.26 -15.38 -11.45
C SER A 5 6.66 -14.24 -10.63
N ILE A 6 7.52 -13.55 -9.88
CA ILE A 6 7.16 -12.36 -9.10
C ILE A 6 7.98 -11.20 -9.66
N VAL A 7 7.30 -10.10 -10.01
CA VAL A 7 7.93 -8.84 -10.42
C VAL A 7 7.80 -7.87 -9.25
N ILE A 8 8.93 -7.38 -8.73
CA ILE A 8 8.98 -6.42 -7.62
C ILE A 8 9.46 -5.08 -8.18
N SER A 9 8.72 -4.02 -7.88
CA SER A 9 9.16 -2.64 -8.17
C SER A 9 9.76 -2.04 -6.91
N VAL A 10 10.98 -1.53 -7.00
CA VAL A 10 11.69 -0.84 -5.92
C VAL A 10 12.07 0.58 -6.36
N SER A 11 12.27 1.47 -5.40
CA SER A 11 12.70 2.84 -5.69
C SER A 11 14.15 2.87 -6.20
N LYS A 12 14.50 3.93 -6.94
CA LYS A 12 15.88 4.14 -7.38
C LYS A 12 16.84 4.34 -6.21
N ASP A 13 16.36 4.96 -5.14
CA ASP A 13 17.15 5.20 -3.93
C ASP A 13 17.52 3.89 -3.24
N PHE A 14 16.58 2.94 -3.16
CA PHE A 14 16.85 1.61 -2.60
C PHE A 14 17.95 0.88 -3.38
N LEU A 15 17.93 0.96 -4.72
CA LEU A 15 18.99 0.38 -5.55
C LEU A 15 20.34 1.06 -5.28
N ALA A 16 20.37 2.38 -5.16
CA ALA A 16 21.59 3.15 -4.92
C ALA A 16 22.19 2.87 -3.53
N GLU A 17 21.37 2.83 -2.48
CA GLU A 17 21.77 2.54 -1.10
C GLU A 17 22.36 1.15 -0.94
N ASN A 18 21.85 0.17 -1.70
CA ASN A 18 22.33 -1.21 -1.69
C ASN A 18 23.36 -1.49 -2.79
N HIS A 19 23.81 -0.46 -3.52
CA HIS A 19 24.78 -0.54 -4.61
C HIS A 19 24.43 -1.57 -5.70
N LEU A 20 23.14 -1.78 -5.94
CA LEU A 20 22.62 -2.75 -6.91
C LEU A 20 22.68 -2.20 -8.34
N GLN A 21 23.25 -2.98 -9.25
CA GLN A 21 23.33 -2.67 -10.68
C GLN A 21 22.43 -3.58 -11.52
N VAL A 22 22.17 -3.14 -12.75
CA VAL A 22 21.40 -3.93 -13.72
C VAL A 22 22.19 -5.18 -14.07
N GLY A 23 21.58 -6.35 -13.85
CA GLY A 23 22.20 -7.65 -14.10
C GLY A 23 22.77 -8.32 -12.85
N ASP A 24 22.76 -7.65 -11.69
CA ASP A 24 23.14 -8.27 -10.44
C ASP A 24 22.14 -9.35 -10.03
N ALA A 25 22.68 -10.47 -9.54
CA ALA A 25 21.88 -11.52 -8.91
C ALA A 25 21.67 -11.16 -7.43
N ILE A 26 20.41 -10.96 -7.06
CA ILE A 26 20.01 -10.65 -5.67
C ILE A 26 19.52 -11.93 -5.02
N LEU A 27 20.10 -12.30 -3.88
CA LEU A 27 19.59 -13.37 -3.04
C LEU A 27 18.60 -12.78 -2.04
N LEU A 28 17.33 -13.17 -2.16
CA LEU A 28 16.30 -12.83 -1.18
C LEU A 28 16.10 -14.02 -0.25
N ASP A 29 16.18 -13.78 1.05
CA ASP A 29 15.82 -14.73 2.08
C ASP A 29 14.29 -14.93 2.06
N GLU A 30 13.85 -16.16 1.78
CA GLU A 30 12.44 -16.48 1.62
C GLU A 30 11.63 -16.28 2.90
N ASP A 31 12.21 -16.55 4.07
CA ASP A 31 11.52 -16.41 5.35
C ASP A 31 11.30 -14.92 5.66
N LYS A 32 12.32 -14.09 5.43
CA LYS A 32 12.20 -12.62 5.58
C LYS A 32 11.25 -12.02 4.56
N LEU A 33 11.24 -12.54 3.33
CA LEU A 33 10.30 -12.11 2.29
C LEU A 33 8.86 -12.43 2.70
N LYS A 34 8.62 -13.62 3.25
CA LYS A 34 7.30 -14.03 3.75
C LYS A 34 6.82 -13.16 4.90
N GLU A 35 7.71 -12.74 5.80
CA GLU A 35 7.38 -11.79 6.88
C GLU A 35 7.09 -10.39 6.34
N ALA A 36 7.86 -9.92 5.35
CA ALA A 36 7.72 -8.59 4.77
C ALA A 36 6.51 -8.46 3.83
N ILE A 37 6.09 -9.54 3.16
CA ILE A 37 4.88 -9.56 2.33
C ILE A 37 3.66 -9.68 3.24
N THR A 38 3.24 -8.54 3.79
CA THR A 38 1.91 -8.44 4.39
C THR A 38 0.89 -8.15 3.29
N LYS A 39 -0.17 -8.95 3.18
CA LYS A 39 -1.27 -8.68 2.25
C LYS A 39 -1.90 -7.34 2.60
N LYS A 40 -1.54 -6.30 1.86
CA LYS A 40 -2.17 -4.99 2.01
C LYS A 40 -3.56 -5.06 1.38
N ASN A 41 -4.60 -5.24 2.20
CA ASN A 41 -5.98 -4.98 1.80
C ASN A 41 -6.14 -3.45 1.66
N THR A 42 -5.54 -2.90 0.61
CA THR A 42 -5.42 -1.46 0.41
C THR A 42 -6.77 -0.81 0.05
N HIS A 43 -7.74 -1.61 -0.40
CA HIS A 43 -9.07 -1.14 -0.76
C HIS A 43 -9.95 -0.81 0.47
N ASP A 44 -9.96 -1.66 1.49
CA ASP A 44 -10.96 -1.56 2.57
C ASP A 44 -10.73 -0.31 3.44
N ALA A 45 -9.48 -0.05 3.83
CA ALA A 45 -9.16 1.07 4.71
C ALA A 45 -9.35 2.46 4.06
N GLN A 46 -9.16 2.58 2.73
CA GLN A 46 -9.40 3.84 2.02
C GLN A 46 -10.90 4.08 1.81
N LEU A 47 -11.66 3.01 1.58
CA LEU A 47 -13.11 3.07 1.44
C LEU A 47 -13.75 3.53 2.76
N ASP A 48 -13.34 2.95 3.89
CA ASP A 48 -13.85 3.32 5.21
C ASP A 48 -13.54 4.80 5.55
N PHE A 49 -12.36 5.29 5.20
CA PHE A 49 -12.00 6.70 5.38
C PHE A 49 -12.93 7.63 4.57
N LEU A 50 -13.14 7.32 3.28
CA LEU A 50 -14.00 8.12 2.39
C LEU A 50 -15.46 8.10 2.85
N ILE A 51 -15.98 6.93 3.26
CA ILE A 51 -17.36 6.80 3.78
C ILE A 51 -17.54 7.66 5.03
N ASN A 52 -16.59 7.58 5.98
CA ASN A 52 -16.65 8.37 7.21
C ASN A 52 -16.57 9.87 6.93
N GLN A 53 -15.72 10.29 5.99
CA GLN A 53 -15.63 11.70 5.59
C GLN A 53 -16.96 12.18 4.99
N SER A 54 -17.55 11.42 4.05
CA SER A 54 -18.83 11.81 3.43
C SER A 54 -19.99 11.87 4.44
N LEU A 55 -20.02 10.97 5.42
CA LEU A 55 -21.01 11.01 6.50
C LEU A 55 -20.82 12.23 7.41
N GLN A 56 -19.57 12.61 7.67
CA GLN A 56 -19.26 13.78 8.47
C GLN A 56 -19.71 15.08 7.76
N GLU A 57 -19.37 15.24 6.48
CA GLU A 57 -19.80 16.40 5.67
C GLU A 57 -21.32 16.52 5.57
N TYR A 58 -22.04 15.40 5.41
CA TYR A 58 -23.50 15.38 5.43
C TYR A 58 -24.06 15.86 6.77
N ASN A 59 -23.51 15.37 7.88
CA ASN A 59 -23.99 15.68 9.22
C ASN A 59 -23.72 17.14 9.61
N ASP A 60 -22.57 17.69 9.20
CA ASP A 60 -22.20 19.09 9.41
C ASP A 60 -23.14 20.01 8.62
N THR A 61 -23.38 19.70 7.34
CA THR A 61 -24.32 20.46 6.49
C THR A 61 -25.75 20.43 7.04
N TYR A 62 -26.19 19.27 7.56
CA TYR A 62 -27.52 19.14 8.15
C TYR A 62 -27.68 19.94 9.45
N LYS A 63 -26.65 19.94 10.31
CA LYS A 63 -26.64 20.78 11.51
C LYS A 63 -26.76 22.27 11.19
N ASP A 64 -25.95 22.74 10.23
CA ASP A 64 -25.97 24.14 9.80
C ASP A 64 -27.35 24.59 9.27
N LEU A 65 -28.14 23.67 8.70
CA LEU A 65 -29.49 23.95 8.21
C LEU A 65 -30.57 23.87 9.29
N VAL A 66 -30.35 23.10 10.36
CA VAL A 66 -31.31 22.93 11.47
C VAL A 66 -31.13 24.00 12.54
N ASP A 67 -29.91 24.51 12.71
CA ASP A 67 -29.59 25.61 13.65
C ASP A 67 -29.89 27.01 13.05
N LEU A 68 -30.62 27.07 11.92
CA LEU A 68 -31.00 28.28 11.16
C LEU A 68 -32.53 28.53 11.22
#